data_AF-A0A926DLS7-F1
#
_entry.id   AF-A0A926DLS7-F1
#
_cell.length_a   1.000
_cell.length_b   1.000
_cell.length_c   1.000
_cell.angle_alpha   90.00
_cell.angle_beta   90.00
_cell.angle_gamma   90.00
#
_symmetry.space_group_name_H-M   'P 1'
#
loop_
_entity.id
_entity.type
_entity.pdbx_description
1 polymer ?
#
loop_
_entity_poly.entity_id
_entity_poly.type
_entity_poly.pdbx_seq_one_letter_code
_entity_poly.pdbx_strand_id
1 'polypeptide(L)'
;MKTTAGSMSTSSLPAKKVEVIIVTIYYNVTGSERKRLAQALGTITLWEPVYAGAPSFAYKVGNYTVDKNGAITCPASATQEMIDQIIAKLKEEGFTPESVEGDAFSVFLPCNLFTPEALDRLREIIGGKAPLFRRAFQNEHISFEIEEDKLCFPWFHLHGLDSEAEAYSRFICALGKMARERHRITARPYTGTNDKFAMRLFLVQLGLKGPKYKQTRKILLMNLSGNSAWKNGAPERGDER
;
A
#
# COMPACT_ATOMS: atom_id res chain seq x y z
N MET A 1 22.29 -6.82 -51.34
CA MET A 1 22.81 -7.04 -49.97
C MET A 1 23.29 -5.71 -49.41
N LYS A 2 22.59 -5.14 -48.41
CA LYS A 2 23.07 -4.23 -47.35
C LYS A 2 21.89 -3.82 -46.44
N THR A 3 21.79 -4.59 -45.36
CA THR A 3 21.46 -4.29 -43.95
C THR A 3 20.93 -2.89 -43.53
N THR A 4 19.76 -2.93 -42.87
CA THR A 4 19.39 -2.34 -41.55
C THR A 4 19.58 -0.85 -41.23
N ALA A 5 18.47 -0.19 -40.88
CA ALA A 5 18.35 0.64 -39.67
C ALA A 5 16.86 0.80 -39.29
N GLY A 6 16.45 0.13 -38.22
CA GLY A 6 15.12 0.27 -37.64
C GLY A 6 14.99 1.59 -36.88
N SER A 7 13.94 2.36 -37.16
CA SER A 7 13.55 3.51 -36.35
C SER A 7 12.79 3.02 -35.11
N MET A 8 13.36 3.36 -33.95
CA MET A 8 12.85 3.09 -32.62
C MET A 8 11.41 3.58 -32.44
N SER A 9 10.49 2.64 -32.23
CA SER A 9 9.18 2.93 -31.66
C SER A 9 9.36 3.43 -30.23
N THR A 10 9.05 4.69 -30.01
CA THR A 10 8.87 5.29 -28.68
C THR A 10 7.64 4.65 -28.03
N SER A 11 7.85 3.56 -27.27
CA SER A 11 6.78 2.94 -26.48
C SER A 11 6.44 3.86 -25.30
N SER A 12 5.48 4.75 -25.52
CA SER A 12 4.75 5.45 -24.47
C SER A 12 4.05 4.41 -23.60
N LEU A 13 4.46 4.31 -22.33
CA LEU A 13 3.82 3.45 -21.34
C LEU A 13 2.40 3.98 -21.07
N PRO A 14 1.32 3.20 -21.26
CA PRO A 14 -0.02 3.68 -20.96
C PRO A 14 -0.17 3.89 -19.44
N ALA A 15 -0.86 4.98 -19.10
CA ALA A 15 -1.19 5.40 -17.74
C ALA A 15 -1.84 4.25 -16.95
N LYS A 16 -1.27 3.94 -15.78
CA LYS A 16 -1.74 2.86 -14.91
C LYS A 16 -3.06 3.27 -14.27
N LYS A 17 -4.07 2.42 -14.47
CA LYS A 17 -5.37 2.47 -13.79
C LYS A 17 -5.12 2.35 -12.27
N VAL A 18 -5.51 3.39 -11.53
CA VAL A 18 -5.44 3.43 -10.07
C VAL A 18 -6.81 2.96 -9.56
N GLU A 19 -6.87 1.81 -8.90
CA GLU A 19 -8.10 1.31 -8.29
C GLU A 19 -7.97 1.36 -6.76
N VAL A 20 -8.52 2.46 -6.21
CA VAL A 20 -9.64 2.52 -5.25
C VAL A 20 -9.60 1.53 -4.07
N ILE A 21 -9.24 2.06 -2.89
CA ILE A 21 -9.20 1.39 -1.58
C ILE A 21 -10.62 1.14 -1.07
N ILE A 22 -10.89 -0.03 -0.50
CA ILE A 22 -12.15 -0.29 0.22
C ILE A 22 -11.80 -0.66 1.66
N VAL A 23 -12.11 0.23 2.60
CA VAL A 23 -11.96 -0.04 4.04
C VAL A 23 -13.19 -0.81 4.50
N THR A 24 -13.01 -1.86 5.29
CA THR A 24 -14.08 -2.64 5.90
C THR A 24 -13.89 -2.71 7.41
N ILE A 25 -14.87 -2.21 8.16
CA ILE A 25 -14.88 -2.23 9.63
C ILE A 25 -15.83 -3.32 10.11
N TYR A 26 -15.34 -4.30 10.88
CA TYR A 26 -16.13 -5.43 11.35
C TYR A 26 -16.65 -5.19 12.76
N TYR A 27 -17.97 -5.27 12.91
CA TYR A 27 -18.64 -5.20 14.22
C TYR A 27 -19.28 -6.52 14.64
N ASN A 28 -19.39 -7.50 13.72
CA ASN A 28 -19.96 -8.84 13.98
C ASN A 28 -21.34 -8.81 14.66
N VAL A 29 -22.17 -7.84 14.27
CA VAL A 29 -23.56 -7.68 14.75
C VAL A 29 -24.57 -8.18 13.71
N THR A 30 -25.63 -8.82 14.16
CA THR A 30 -26.70 -9.37 13.30
C THR A 30 -28.08 -8.90 13.73
N GLY A 31 -29.12 -9.22 12.95
CA GLY A 31 -30.51 -8.97 13.33
C GLY A 31 -30.85 -7.50 13.61
N SER A 32 -31.45 -7.23 14.77
CA SER A 32 -31.84 -5.88 15.21
C SER A 32 -30.64 -4.96 15.45
N GLU A 33 -29.53 -5.50 15.96
CA GLU A 33 -28.31 -4.73 16.22
C GLU A 33 -27.65 -4.27 14.92
N ARG A 34 -27.68 -5.10 13.87
CA ARG A 34 -27.25 -4.70 12.52
C ARG A 34 -28.10 -3.55 11.95
N LYS A 35 -29.42 -3.56 12.20
CA LYS A 35 -30.29 -2.46 11.79
C LYS A 35 -29.94 -1.17 12.56
N ARG A 36 -29.68 -1.28 13.86
CA ARG A 36 -29.22 -0.15 14.69
C ARG A 36 -27.87 0.38 14.19
N LEU A 37 -26.93 -0.49 13.82
CA LEU A 37 -25.64 -0.11 13.23
C LEU A 37 -25.83 0.68 11.93
N ALA A 38 -26.68 0.20 11.02
CA ALA A 38 -26.98 0.91 9.78
C ALA A 38 -27.60 2.29 10.04
N GLN A 39 -28.52 2.39 11.02
CA GLN A 39 -29.12 3.66 11.44
C GLN A 39 -28.10 4.63 12.03
N ALA A 40 -27.23 4.16 12.93
CA ALA A 40 -26.18 4.98 13.52
C ALA A 40 -25.21 5.49 12.44
N LEU A 41 -24.79 4.63 11.51
CA LEU A 41 -23.98 5.03 10.36
C LEU A 41 -24.69 6.07 9.50
N GLY A 42 -26.01 5.93 9.30
CA GLY A 42 -26.82 6.91 8.57
C GLY A 42 -26.86 8.27 9.24
N THR A 43 -27.01 8.31 10.57
CA THR A 43 -26.93 9.55 11.36
C THR A 43 -25.55 10.21 11.26
N ILE A 44 -24.48 9.43 11.33
CA ILE A 44 -23.10 9.94 11.28
C ILE A 44 -22.78 10.52 9.90
N THR A 45 -23.16 9.81 8.85
CA THR A 45 -22.85 10.16 7.47
C THR A 45 -23.89 11.07 6.82
N LEU A 46 -25.01 11.34 7.52
CA LEU A 46 -26.17 12.10 7.05
C LEU A 46 -26.86 11.48 5.83
N TRP A 47 -26.88 10.15 5.73
CA TRP A 47 -27.57 9.40 4.68
C TRP A 47 -28.58 8.42 5.26
N GLU A 48 -29.73 8.27 4.61
CA GLU A 48 -30.72 7.29 5.04
C GLU A 48 -30.32 5.85 4.68
N PRO A 49 -30.38 4.89 5.62
CA PRO A 49 -30.13 3.49 5.33
C PRO A 49 -31.27 2.84 4.53
N VAL A 50 -30.93 2.22 3.40
CA VAL A 50 -31.86 1.48 2.54
C VAL A 50 -31.51 0.00 2.54
N TYR A 51 -32.47 -0.86 2.88
CA TYR A 51 -32.26 -2.31 2.87
C TYR A 51 -32.34 -2.87 1.44
N ALA A 52 -31.27 -3.50 0.96
CA ALA A 52 -31.13 -3.93 -0.43
C ALA A 52 -31.85 -5.26 -0.75
N GLY A 53 -32.30 -6.02 0.25
CA GLY A 53 -32.94 -7.32 0.02
C GLY A 53 -31.99 -8.38 -0.59
N ALA A 54 -32.55 -9.45 -1.16
CA ALA A 54 -31.76 -10.51 -1.78
C ALA A 54 -31.05 -10.03 -3.07
N PRO A 55 -29.86 -10.56 -3.42
CA PRO A 55 -29.13 -11.64 -2.74
C PRO A 55 -28.18 -11.17 -1.64
N SER A 56 -27.94 -9.85 -1.48
CA SER A 56 -26.90 -9.32 -0.60
C SER A 56 -27.33 -9.19 0.86
N PHE A 57 -28.62 -8.94 1.11
CA PHE A 57 -29.21 -8.66 2.43
C PHE A 57 -28.49 -7.53 3.20
N ALA A 58 -27.86 -6.61 2.47
CA ALA A 58 -27.09 -5.51 3.00
C ALA A 58 -27.95 -4.24 3.18
N TYR A 59 -27.50 -3.32 4.03
CA TYR A 59 -27.97 -1.94 4.04
C TYR A 59 -27.03 -1.06 3.22
N LYS A 60 -27.60 -0.19 2.39
CA LYS A 60 -26.87 0.88 1.70
C LYS A 60 -27.09 2.18 2.45
N VAL A 61 -26.00 2.87 2.81
CA VAL A 61 -26.02 4.15 3.51
C VAL A 61 -25.19 5.13 2.70
N GLY A 62 -25.83 5.80 1.74
CA GLY A 62 -25.13 6.55 0.70
C GLY A 62 -24.14 5.65 -0.05
N ASN A 63 -22.85 6.00 0.00
CA ASN A 63 -21.77 5.22 -0.61
C ASN A 63 -21.17 4.13 0.31
N TYR A 64 -21.70 3.97 1.53
CA TYR A 64 -21.30 2.94 2.47
C TYR A 64 -22.23 1.72 2.37
N THR A 65 -21.73 0.56 2.75
CA THR A 65 -22.52 -0.67 2.79
C THR A 65 -22.37 -1.37 4.13
N VAL A 66 -23.46 -1.76 4.78
CA VAL A 66 -23.43 -2.64 5.95
C VAL A 66 -23.89 -4.03 5.52
N ASP A 67 -22.99 -5.01 5.58
CA ASP A 67 -23.27 -6.37 5.10
C ASP A 67 -24.13 -7.19 6.07
N LYS A 68 -24.33 -8.48 5.76
CA LYS A 68 -25.16 -9.35 6.58
C LYS A 68 -24.61 -9.67 7.98
N ASN A 69 -23.30 -9.55 8.15
CA ASN A 69 -22.57 -9.85 9.39
C ASN A 69 -22.25 -8.58 10.20
N GLY A 70 -22.68 -7.40 9.73
CA GLY A 70 -22.39 -6.14 10.42
C GLY A 70 -20.99 -5.59 10.09
N ALA A 71 -20.45 -5.91 8.93
CA ALA A 71 -19.26 -5.27 8.38
C ALA A 71 -19.65 -4.02 7.60
N ILE A 72 -19.01 -2.88 7.90
CA ILE A 72 -19.19 -1.61 7.20
C ILE A 72 -18.11 -1.48 6.14
N THR A 73 -18.50 -1.56 4.88
CA THR A 73 -17.66 -1.23 3.73
C THR A 73 -17.72 0.26 3.44
N CYS A 74 -16.60 0.96 3.61
CA CYS A 74 -16.43 2.36 3.30
C CYS A 74 -16.12 2.56 1.81
N PRO A 75 -16.58 3.68 1.21
CA PRO A 75 -16.20 4.04 -0.14
C PRO A 75 -14.74 4.46 -0.20
N ALA A 76 -14.11 4.30 -1.36
CA ALA A 76 -12.71 4.73 -1.55
C ALA A 76 -12.46 6.23 -1.46
N SER A 77 -13.53 7.01 -1.48
CA SER A 77 -13.46 8.45 -1.22
C SER A 77 -13.37 8.78 0.27
N ALA A 78 -13.59 7.82 1.17
CA ALA A 78 -13.48 8.04 2.61
C ALA A 78 -12.01 8.23 3.00
N THR A 79 -11.71 9.35 3.65
CA THR A 79 -10.38 9.61 4.21
C THR A 79 -10.22 8.90 5.55
N GLN A 80 -8.97 8.71 6.00
CA GLN A 80 -8.71 8.12 7.31
C GLN A 80 -9.38 8.90 8.44
N GLU A 81 -9.36 10.23 8.38
CA GLU A 81 -10.03 11.09 9.36
C GLU A 81 -11.54 10.85 9.43
N MET A 82 -12.20 10.61 8.28
CA MET A 82 -13.63 10.27 8.25
C MET A 82 -13.87 8.89 8.86
N ILE A 83 -13.00 7.92 8.58
CA ILE A 83 -13.08 6.56 9.10
C ILE A 83 -12.90 6.57 10.63
N ASP A 84 -11.89 7.28 11.14
CA ASP A 84 -11.64 7.45 12.56
C ASP A 84 -12.82 8.13 13.26
N GLN A 85 -13.42 9.14 12.63
CA GLN A 85 -14.63 9.79 13.15
C GLN A 85 -15.84 8.85 13.18
N ILE A 86 -16.03 8.02 12.15
CA ILE A 86 -17.08 7.00 12.12
C ILE A 86 -16.87 6.01 13.26
N ILE A 87 -15.66 5.48 13.43
CA ILE A 87 -15.33 4.54 14.51
C ILE A 87 -15.57 5.17 15.88
N ALA A 88 -15.11 6.41 16.09
CA ALA A 88 -15.28 7.12 17.35
C ALA A 88 -16.76 7.33 17.70
N LYS A 89 -17.57 7.83 16.77
CA LYS A 89 -19.01 8.06 17.00
C LYS A 89 -19.79 6.76 17.15
N LEU A 90 -19.46 5.72 16.38
CA LEU A 90 -20.09 4.41 16.56
C LEU A 90 -19.76 3.81 17.93
N LYS A 91 -18.57 4.06 18.46
CA LYS A 91 -18.18 3.65 19.81
C LYS A 91 -19.00 4.35 20.89
N GLU A 92 -19.30 5.63 20.73
CA GLU A 92 -20.22 6.37 21.63
C GLU A 92 -21.64 5.77 21.61
N GLU A 93 -22.07 5.25 20.46
CA GLU A 93 -23.34 4.51 20.27
C GLU A 93 -23.27 3.04 20.73
N GLY A 94 -22.16 2.64 21.38
CA GLY A 94 -21.97 1.31 21.95
C GLY A 94 -21.47 0.23 20.97
N PHE A 95 -21.07 0.61 19.76
CA PHE A 95 -20.46 -0.31 18.80
C PHE A 95 -18.94 -0.22 18.85
N THR A 96 -18.29 -1.26 19.37
CA THR A 96 -16.82 -1.36 19.34
C THR A 96 -16.42 -2.24 18.14
N PRO A 97 -15.55 -1.77 17.23
CA PRO A 97 -15.10 -2.59 16.12
C PRO A 97 -14.24 -3.75 16.64
N GLU A 98 -14.45 -4.94 16.08
CA GLU A 98 -13.62 -6.13 16.34
C GLU A 98 -12.32 -6.06 15.53
N SER A 99 -12.43 -5.62 14.27
CA SER A 99 -11.29 -5.35 13.41
C SER A 99 -11.62 -4.24 12.40
N VAL A 100 -10.57 -3.59 11.92
CA VAL A 100 -10.64 -2.66 10.80
C VAL A 100 -9.67 -3.20 9.75
N GLU A 101 -10.21 -3.62 8.62
CA GLU A 101 -9.43 -4.05 7.46
C GLU A 101 -9.50 -2.98 6.38
N GLY A 102 -8.48 -2.83 5.56
CA GLY A 102 -8.53 -1.94 4.39
C GLY A 102 -8.09 -0.48 4.61
N ASP A 103 -7.44 -0.16 5.74
CA ASP A 103 -6.46 0.95 5.79
C ASP A 103 -5.24 0.66 4.86
N ALA A 104 -5.18 -0.57 4.34
CA ALA A 104 -4.15 -1.05 3.44
C ALA A 104 -4.38 -0.60 1.97
N PHE A 105 -3.60 0.36 1.51
CA PHE A 105 -3.38 0.62 0.08
C PHE A 105 -2.60 -0.52 -0.57
N SER A 106 -3.23 -1.16 -1.54
CA SER A 106 -2.61 -2.20 -2.36
C SER A 106 -2.18 -1.64 -3.71
N VAL A 107 -0.96 -1.97 -4.12
CA VAL A 107 -0.50 -1.70 -5.49
C VAL A 107 -0.62 -2.98 -6.30
N PHE A 108 -0.98 -2.85 -7.58
CA PHE A 108 -1.09 -3.99 -8.49
C PHE A 108 -0.07 -3.92 -9.63
N LEU A 109 0.42 -5.09 -10.06
CA LEU A 109 1.18 -5.25 -11.30
C LEU A 109 0.56 -6.38 -12.15
N PRO A 110 0.44 -6.23 -13.47
CA PRO A 110 -0.02 -7.31 -14.32
C PRO A 110 0.92 -8.52 -14.27
N CYS A 111 0.39 -9.72 -14.01
CA CYS A 111 1.14 -10.97 -13.94
C CYS A 111 1.86 -11.28 -15.26
N ASN A 112 1.23 -10.94 -16.39
CA ASN A 112 1.79 -11.17 -17.73
C ASN A 112 3.11 -10.44 -18.01
N LEU A 113 3.53 -9.50 -17.16
CA LEU A 113 4.85 -8.86 -17.25
C LEU A 113 5.99 -9.77 -16.76
N PHE A 114 5.67 -10.85 -16.05
CA PHE A 114 6.63 -11.69 -15.34
C PHE A 114 6.64 -13.12 -15.91
N THR A 115 7.86 -13.64 -16.12
CA THR A 115 8.06 -15.08 -16.26
C THR A 115 8.03 -15.75 -14.87
N PRO A 116 7.83 -17.06 -14.76
CA PRO A 116 7.90 -17.76 -13.47
C PRO A 116 9.19 -17.46 -12.69
N GLU A 117 10.33 -17.45 -13.37
CA GLU A 117 11.63 -17.16 -12.75
C GLU A 117 11.71 -15.69 -12.30
N ALA A 118 11.05 -14.77 -13.01
CA ALA A 118 10.97 -13.37 -12.59
C ALA A 118 10.12 -13.22 -11.31
N LEU A 119 9.08 -14.04 -11.14
CA LEU A 119 8.28 -14.07 -9.91
C LEU A 119 9.08 -14.63 -8.73
N ASP A 120 9.86 -15.69 -8.93
CA ASP A 120 10.71 -16.24 -7.88
C ASP A 120 11.80 -15.26 -7.47
N ARG A 121 12.42 -14.59 -8.45
CA ARG A 121 13.34 -13.49 -8.19
C ARG A 121 12.69 -12.34 -7.41
N LEU A 122 11.44 -12.01 -7.72
CA LEU A 122 10.70 -10.99 -6.99
C LEU A 122 10.50 -11.40 -5.53
N ARG A 123 10.09 -12.65 -5.28
CA ARG A 123 9.98 -13.22 -3.92
C ARG A 123 11.30 -13.16 -3.17
N GLU A 124 12.41 -13.52 -3.81
CA GLU A 124 13.75 -13.44 -3.20
C GLU A 124 14.18 -12.01 -2.85
N ILE A 125 13.95 -11.05 -3.75
CA ILE A 125 14.26 -9.63 -3.50
C ILE A 125 13.50 -9.12 -2.28
N ILE A 126 12.20 -9.47 -2.22
CA ILE A 126 11.29 -9.07 -1.15
C ILE A 126 11.69 -9.74 0.15
N GLY A 127 11.86 -11.07 0.16
CA GLY A 127 12.25 -11.83 1.34
C GLY A 127 13.57 -11.37 1.95
N GLY A 128 14.60 -11.12 1.13
CA GLY A 128 15.89 -10.64 1.61
C GLY A 128 15.84 -9.24 2.25
N LYS A 129 14.83 -8.43 1.93
CA LYS A 129 14.65 -7.07 2.46
C LYS A 129 13.41 -6.90 3.33
N ALA A 130 12.68 -7.98 3.60
CA ALA A 130 11.45 -7.94 4.37
C ALA A 130 11.62 -7.21 5.71
N PRO A 131 12.68 -7.43 6.53
CA PRO A 131 12.86 -6.70 7.78
C PRO A 131 12.92 -5.16 7.60
N LEU A 132 13.54 -4.70 6.51
CA LEU A 132 13.65 -3.28 6.19
C LEU A 132 12.31 -2.72 5.71
N PHE A 133 11.59 -3.46 4.87
CA PHE A 133 10.28 -3.05 4.36
C PHE A 133 9.21 -3.03 5.45
N ARG A 134 9.22 -4.00 6.38
CA ARG A 134 8.30 -4.03 7.52
C ARG A 134 8.38 -2.74 8.34
N ARG A 135 9.62 -2.30 8.62
CA ARG A 135 9.85 -1.03 9.34
C ARG A 135 9.51 0.20 8.49
N ALA A 136 9.75 0.16 7.18
CA ALA A 136 9.45 1.29 6.29
C ALA A 136 7.94 1.52 6.15
N PHE A 137 7.17 0.45 5.98
CA PHE A 137 5.74 0.49 5.69
C PHE A 137 4.86 0.17 6.91
N GLN A 138 5.48 -0.07 8.06
CA GLN A 138 4.83 -0.39 9.33
C GLN A 138 3.86 -1.58 9.19
N ASN A 139 4.26 -2.60 8.43
CA ASN A 139 3.46 -3.77 8.12
C ASN A 139 4.31 -5.03 8.24
N GLU A 140 3.93 -5.97 9.11
CA GLU A 140 4.68 -7.22 9.33
C GLU A 140 4.58 -8.21 8.14
N HIS A 141 3.52 -8.12 7.35
CA HIS A 141 3.21 -9.00 6.23
C HIS A 141 3.68 -8.39 4.90
N ILE A 142 4.97 -8.59 4.60
CA ILE A 142 5.60 -8.12 3.35
C ILE A 142 5.70 -9.28 2.35
N SER A 143 4.61 -9.54 1.64
CA SER A 143 4.49 -10.53 0.57
C SER A 143 3.48 -10.08 -0.49
N PHE A 144 3.57 -10.59 -1.71
CA PHE A 144 2.56 -10.35 -2.73
C PHE A 144 1.74 -11.61 -2.98
N GLU A 145 0.50 -11.40 -3.40
CA GLU A 145 -0.45 -12.45 -3.75
C GLU A 145 -0.71 -12.42 -5.26
N ILE A 146 -1.07 -13.56 -5.83
CA ILE A 146 -1.46 -13.67 -7.23
C ILE A 146 -2.98 -13.85 -7.24
N GLU A 147 -3.69 -12.88 -7.81
CA GLU A 147 -5.13 -12.93 -8.02
C GLU A 147 -5.40 -12.87 -9.52
N GLU A 148 -5.97 -13.93 -10.09
CA GLU A 148 -6.26 -14.00 -11.52
C GLU A 148 -5.00 -13.64 -12.36
N ASP A 149 -5.01 -12.47 -13.01
CA ASP A 149 -3.94 -11.96 -13.87
C ASP A 149 -3.15 -10.78 -13.26
N LYS A 150 -3.22 -10.57 -11.94
CA LYS A 150 -2.55 -9.47 -11.24
C LYS A 150 -1.80 -9.93 -9.98
N LEU A 151 -0.66 -9.30 -9.74
CA LEU A 151 0.09 -9.36 -8.50
C LEU A 151 -0.43 -8.27 -7.56
N CYS A 152 -0.87 -8.64 -6.36
CA CYS A 152 -1.37 -7.74 -5.32
C CYS A 152 -0.29 -7.51 -4.25
N PHE A 153 -0.03 -6.25 -3.91
CA PHE A 153 0.96 -5.84 -2.89
C PHE A 153 0.27 -5.08 -1.74
N PRO A 154 -0.30 -5.78 -0.74
CA PRO A 154 -1.10 -5.18 0.34
C PRO A 154 -0.22 -4.64 1.49
N TRP A 155 0.73 -3.75 1.17
CA TRP A 155 1.79 -3.37 2.11
C TRP A 155 1.57 -2.02 2.79
N PHE A 156 0.84 -1.11 2.16
CA PHE A 156 0.95 0.32 2.42
C PHE A 156 -0.28 0.84 3.13
N HIS A 157 -0.15 1.98 3.81
CA HIS A 157 -1.26 2.75 4.35
C HIS A 157 -1.16 4.17 3.79
N LEU A 158 -2.29 4.84 3.50
CA LEU A 158 -2.27 6.23 3.05
C LEU A 158 -2.59 7.15 4.22
N HIS A 159 -1.75 8.16 4.44
CA HIS A 159 -1.83 9.12 5.53
C HIS A 159 -2.20 10.53 5.05
N GLY A 160 -2.81 10.64 3.87
CA GLY A 160 -3.18 11.92 3.28
C GLY A 160 -1.99 12.77 2.81
N LEU A 161 -0.79 12.19 2.70
CA LEU A 161 0.40 12.90 2.23
C LEU A 161 0.38 13.05 0.70
N ASP A 162 0.79 14.21 0.22
CA ASP A 162 0.91 14.47 -1.21
C ASP A 162 1.82 13.44 -1.89
N SER A 163 1.29 12.86 -2.98
CA SER A 163 1.99 11.89 -3.84
C SER A 163 2.37 10.57 -3.16
N GLU A 164 1.71 10.19 -2.07
CA GLU A 164 1.98 8.94 -1.35
C GLU A 164 1.64 7.68 -2.15
N ALA A 165 0.41 7.59 -2.67
CA ALA A 165 0.00 6.50 -3.56
C ALA A 165 0.93 6.37 -4.79
N GLU A 166 1.37 7.50 -5.36
CA GLU A 166 2.33 7.54 -6.46
C GLU A 166 3.72 7.06 -6.03
N ALA A 167 4.16 7.40 -4.82
CA ALA A 167 5.45 6.94 -4.28
C ALA A 167 5.48 5.42 -4.09
N TYR A 168 4.43 4.85 -3.51
CA TYR A 168 4.27 3.40 -3.34
C TYR A 168 4.13 2.68 -4.68
N SER A 169 3.33 3.24 -5.60
CA SER A 169 3.19 2.72 -6.96
C SER A 169 4.54 2.68 -7.68
N ARG A 170 5.31 3.77 -7.65
CA ARG A 170 6.66 3.83 -8.24
C ARG A 170 7.60 2.81 -7.63
N PHE A 171 7.53 2.62 -6.31
CA PHE A 171 8.37 1.65 -5.61
C PHE A 171 8.10 0.23 -6.09
N ILE A 172 6.83 -0.20 -6.11
CA ILE A 172 6.43 -1.53 -6.60
C ILE A 172 6.73 -1.71 -8.09
N CYS A 173 6.50 -0.68 -8.91
CA CYS A 173 6.89 -0.69 -10.32
C CYS A 173 8.40 -0.94 -10.49
N ALA A 174 9.22 -0.25 -9.71
CA ALA A 174 10.67 -0.39 -9.78
C ALA A 174 11.14 -1.77 -9.27
N LEU A 175 10.49 -2.34 -8.25
CA LEU A 175 10.74 -3.71 -7.80
C LEU A 175 10.42 -4.72 -8.90
N GLY A 176 9.24 -4.61 -9.51
CA GLY A 176 8.83 -5.47 -10.62
C GLY A 176 9.79 -5.38 -11.81
N LYS A 177 10.20 -4.16 -12.17
CA LYS A 177 11.23 -3.92 -13.20
C LYS A 177 12.55 -4.60 -12.83
N MET A 178 13.03 -4.43 -11.60
CA MET A 178 14.28 -5.04 -11.13
C MET A 178 14.24 -6.57 -11.22
N ALA A 179 13.14 -7.21 -10.83
CA ALA A 179 12.98 -8.66 -10.88
C ALA A 179 12.97 -9.22 -12.32
N ARG A 180 12.45 -8.44 -13.27
CA ARG A 180 12.44 -8.79 -14.70
C ARG A 180 13.81 -8.64 -15.35
N GLU A 181 14.56 -7.60 -14.99
CA GLU A 181 15.82 -7.24 -15.68
C GLU A 181 17.08 -7.85 -15.05
N ARG A 182 17.07 -8.20 -13.76
CA ARG A 182 18.27 -8.73 -13.09
C ARG A 182 18.24 -10.25 -13.05
N HIS A 183 19.24 -10.88 -13.68
CA HIS A 183 19.39 -12.34 -13.71
C HIS A 183 20.07 -12.92 -12.47
N ARG A 184 20.90 -12.14 -11.74
CA ARG A 184 21.57 -12.58 -10.51
C ARG A 184 21.14 -11.71 -9.33
N ILE A 185 20.53 -12.33 -8.34
CA ILE A 185 20.16 -11.70 -7.08
C ILE A 185 20.86 -12.46 -5.96
N THR A 186 21.44 -11.72 -5.02
CA THR A 186 21.94 -12.29 -3.76
C THR A 186 21.00 -11.85 -2.66
N ALA A 187 20.05 -12.71 -2.28
CA ALA A 187 19.12 -12.46 -1.20
C ALA A 187 19.80 -12.71 0.15
N ARG A 188 20.66 -11.78 0.59
CA ARG A 188 21.11 -11.78 1.99
C ARG A 188 20.07 -11.05 2.85
N PRO A 189 19.56 -11.67 3.94
CA PRO A 189 18.70 -10.99 4.89
C PRO A 189 19.37 -9.72 5.39
N TYR A 190 18.65 -8.62 5.38
CA TYR A 190 19.14 -7.38 5.95
C TYR A 190 19.14 -7.44 7.49
N THR A 191 20.31 -7.29 8.10
CA THR A 191 20.56 -7.32 9.56
C THR A 191 21.15 -6.01 10.11
N GLY A 192 21.19 -4.95 9.30
CA GLY A 192 21.78 -3.67 9.71
C GLY A 192 20.89 -2.87 10.67
N THR A 193 21.50 -1.89 11.35
CA THR A 193 20.83 -0.99 12.30
C THR A 193 20.50 0.39 11.71
N ASN A 194 21.11 0.78 10.58
CA ASN A 194 20.87 2.06 9.93
C ASN A 194 19.96 1.89 8.69
N ASP A 195 18.67 1.85 8.96
CA ASP A 195 17.66 1.56 7.96
C ASP A 195 17.52 2.66 6.91
N LYS A 196 17.62 3.94 7.30
CA LYS A 196 17.59 5.05 6.33
C LYS A 196 18.71 4.94 5.31
N PHE A 197 19.93 4.60 5.73
CA PHE A 197 21.04 4.40 4.80
C PHE A 197 20.80 3.22 3.87
N ALA A 198 20.38 2.07 4.44
CA ALA A 198 20.15 0.85 3.69
C ALA A 198 19.04 1.02 2.65
N MET A 199 17.90 1.60 3.06
CA MET A 199 16.77 1.86 2.17
C MET A 199 17.15 2.87 1.09
N ARG A 200 17.88 3.95 1.43
CA ARG A 200 18.37 4.89 0.41
C ARG A 200 19.23 4.20 -0.65
N LEU A 201 20.19 3.37 -0.23
CA LEU A 201 21.04 2.62 -1.16
C LEU A 201 20.20 1.70 -2.05
N PHE A 202 19.20 1.05 -1.48
CA PHE A 202 18.28 0.20 -2.24
C PHE A 202 17.43 1.00 -3.24
N LEU A 203 16.91 2.17 -2.87
CA LEU A 203 16.19 3.07 -3.79
C LEU A 203 17.08 3.52 -4.95
N VAL A 204 18.38 3.73 -4.72
CA VAL A 204 19.36 4.00 -5.80
C VAL A 204 19.50 2.78 -6.71
N GLN A 205 19.57 1.56 -6.17
CA GLN A 205 19.60 0.33 -6.97
C GLN A 205 18.32 0.15 -7.81
N LEU A 206 17.16 0.59 -7.30
CA LEU A 206 15.89 0.63 -8.02
C LEU A 206 15.81 1.74 -9.10
N GLY A 207 16.81 2.62 -9.17
CA GLY A 207 16.82 3.75 -10.10
C GLY A 207 15.98 4.95 -9.64
N LEU A 208 15.44 4.92 -8.41
CA LEU A 208 14.66 6.01 -7.81
C LEU A 208 15.59 7.11 -7.27
N LYS A 209 16.41 7.70 -8.15
CA LYS A 209 17.43 8.71 -7.84
C LYS A 209 17.21 10.05 -8.57
N GLY A 210 17.67 11.13 -7.95
CA GLY A 210 17.61 12.48 -8.53
C GLY A 210 16.38 13.31 -8.09
N PRO A 211 16.24 14.55 -8.60
CA PRO A 211 15.25 15.51 -8.13
C PRO A 211 13.81 15.06 -8.29
N LYS A 212 13.47 14.40 -9.42
CA LYS A 212 12.12 13.92 -9.72
C LYS A 212 11.56 12.90 -8.72
N TYR A 213 12.42 12.20 -7.99
CA TYR A 213 12.01 11.24 -6.96
C TYR A 213 12.26 11.78 -5.54
N LYS A 214 12.49 13.09 -5.37
CA LYS A 214 12.73 13.68 -4.04
C LYS A 214 11.59 13.38 -3.08
N GLN A 215 10.34 13.62 -3.48
CA GLN A 215 9.15 13.34 -2.66
C GLN A 215 8.97 11.84 -2.43
N THR A 216 9.08 11.01 -3.47
CA THR A 216 9.03 9.54 -3.36
C THR A 216 10.04 9.02 -2.34
N ARG A 217 11.30 9.49 -2.37
CA ARG A 217 12.31 9.10 -1.39
C ARG A 217 12.01 9.61 0.01
N LYS A 218 11.42 10.80 0.15
CA LYS A 218 11.02 11.34 1.46
C LYS A 218 10.00 10.42 2.13
N ILE A 219 8.97 10.03 1.39
CA ILE A 219 7.89 9.14 1.87
C ILE A 219 8.46 7.76 2.21
N LEU A 220 9.20 7.11 1.31
CA LEU A 220 9.75 5.76 1.53
C LEU A 220 10.82 5.67 2.64
N LEU A 221 11.27 6.80 3.19
CA LEU A 221 12.28 6.86 4.26
C LEU A 221 11.72 7.40 5.59
N MET A 222 10.44 7.82 5.65
CA MET A 222 9.92 8.60 6.76
C MET A 222 9.88 7.83 8.09
N ASN A 223 9.53 6.54 8.04
CA ASN A 223 9.37 5.69 9.23
C ASN A 223 10.65 4.96 9.65
N LEU A 224 11.73 5.11 8.89
CA LEU A 224 12.99 4.41 9.16
C LEU A 224 13.86 5.17 10.16
N SER A 225 14.69 4.46 10.91
CA SER A 225 15.66 5.05 11.85
C SER A 225 17.05 5.21 11.22
N GLY A 226 17.91 6.00 11.87
CA GLY A 226 19.29 6.21 11.46
C GLY A 226 19.52 7.39 10.50
N ASN A 227 20.71 7.43 9.90
CA ASN A 227 21.17 8.53 9.06
C ASN A 227 21.23 8.10 7.59
N SER A 228 20.69 8.91 6.68
CA SER A 228 20.65 8.56 5.26
C SER A 228 21.99 8.75 4.53
N ALA A 229 22.84 9.67 4.98
CA ALA A 229 24.11 10.02 4.35
C ALA A 229 25.25 9.09 4.76
N TRP A 230 25.32 8.73 6.05
CA TRP A 230 26.44 7.97 6.63
C TRP A 230 25.98 6.64 7.21
N LYS A 231 26.67 5.55 6.84
CA LYS A 231 26.35 4.19 7.27
C LYS A 231 26.45 4.01 8.79
N ASN A 232 27.47 4.61 9.42
CA ASN A 232 27.77 4.45 10.85
C ASN A 232 27.41 5.71 11.68
N GLY A 233 26.51 6.56 11.18
CA GLY A 233 26.21 7.85 11.82
C GLY A 233 27.14 8.97 11.36
N ALA A 234 26.84 10.20 11.78
CA ALA A 234 27.66 11.35 11.46
C ALA A 234 29.04 11.22 12.08
N PRO A 235 30.13 11.48 11.34
CA PRO A 235 31.40 11.70 11.99
C PRO A 235 31.24 12.84 12.99
N GLU A 236 31.75 12.68 14.21
CA GLU A 236 31.80 13.78 15.17
C GLU A 236 32.52 14.95 14.49
N ARG A 237 31.87 16.13 14.46
CA ARG A 237 32.58 17.33 14.03
C ARG A 237 33.69 17.51 15.05
N GLY A 238 34.94 17.30 14.63
CA GLY A 238 36.07 17.72 15.43
C GLY A 238 35.90 19.20 15.70
N ASP A 239 35.90 19.59 16.98
CA ASP A 239 36.02 20.98 17.37
C ASP A 239 37.24 21.57 16.65
N GLU A 240 37.00 22.49 15.72
CA GLU A 240 38.06 23.31 15.14
C GLU A 240 38.64 24.17 16.27
N ARG A 241 39.88 23.85 16.66
CA ARG A 241 40.74 24.71 17.48
C ARG A 241 41.30 25.86 16.66
#